data_AF-A0A8J3SB48-F1
#
_entry.id   AF-A0A8J3SB48-F1
#
_cell.length_a   1.000
_cell.length_b   1.000
_cell.length_c   1.000
_cell.angle_alpha   90.00
_cell.angle_beta   90.00
_cell.angle_gamma   90.00
#
_symmetry.space_group_name_H-M   'P 1'
#
loop_
_entity.id
_entity.type
_entity.pdbx_description
1 polymer ?
#
loop_
_entity_poly.entity_id
_entity_poly.type
_entity_poly.pdbx_seq_one_letter_code
_entity_poly.pdbx_strand_id
1 'polypeptide(L)'
;MIAGGHSLLPMMKLRLARPEVLIDINDLAELSFLGVEGNELVVGALVRHAQLPADPTVGRFFPIFRDAERVIADPVARNRGTVGGSLCQADPSEDLSAAFAAVRATAVIQGPGGEREVPIREFHRGPYETAVEPGELLTRLRVPLRPGAGSAYEKVERRVGDWPVAAAGALPRLDGGVAAEAGIGLTAVGAEHFAAPEAEEYLTGRAPTRRRSPRRAASPPRTATRRPTLAVMCDGHEVTTVEGLERDGELDAVQAVLATDKVRFQGQEVAFVVADDPYTARDAVELIDVEYEPLEPVVDARRALDEDAPVIRDDLEGRTGNHIFDWEAGDRAQTDAIFERAEVTVAQDMLYPRVRPAPLELPLRRVGAALGYQVEPADGPPAPDTAAVVVASHGVGRSRCWRRPCARACRTSA
;
A
#
# COMPACT_ATOMS: atom_id res chain seq x y z
N MET A 1 10.33 19.26 -2.07
CA MET A 1 9.14 20.16 -1.98
C MET A 1 7.99 19.39 -1.37
N ILE A 2 7.04 20.06 -0.73
CA ILE A 2 5.81 19.48 -0.19
C ILE A 2 4.61 20.36 -0.53
N ALA A 3 3.50 19.71 -0.89
CA ALA A 3 2.19 20.34 -0.98
C ALA A 3 1.21 19.51 -0.14
N GLY A 4 0.49 18.57 -0.75
CA GLY A 4 -0.47 17.72 -0.03
C GLY A 4 0.14 16.78 1.01
N GLY A 5 1.42 16.42 0.90
CA GLY A 5 2.13 15.54 1.86
C GLY A 5 1.74 14.05 1.82
N HIS A 6 0.79 13.65 0.97
CA HIS A 6 0.22 12.30 0.97
C HIS A 6 1.12 11.22 0.35
N SER A 7 2.20 11.61 -0.33
CA SER A 7 3.24 10.68 -0.80
C SER A 7 4.49 10.74 0.07
N LEU A 8 4.98 11.96 0.34
CA LEU A 8 6.23 12.17 1.07
C LEU A 8 6.13 11.82 2.56
N LEU A 9 5.06 12.20 3.27
CA LEU A 9 4.94 11.91 4.71
C LEU A 9 4.89 10.40 5.00
N PRO A 10 4.15 9.57 4.24
CA PRO A 10 4.26 8.12 4.35
C PRO A 10 5.68 7.60 4.12
N MET A 11 6.38 8.08 3.08
CA MET A 11 7.77 7.68 2.84
C MET A 11 8.69 8.06 4.00
N MET A 12 8.50 9.23 4.60
CA MET A 12 9.26 9.65 5.79
C MET A 12 8.93 8.79 7.01
N LYS A 13 7.65 8.46 7.23
CA LYS A 13 7.22 7.60 8.34
C LYS A 13 7.79 6.17 8.20
N LEU A 14 7.89 5.67 6.97
CA LEU A 14 8.52 4.40 6.62
C LEU A 14 10.06 4.52 6.48
N ARG A 15 10.63 5.71 6.71
CA ARG A 15 12.06 6.03 6.61
C ARG A 15 12.68 5.75 5.24
N LEU A 16 11.88 5.69 4.18
CA LEU A 16 12.30 5.60 2.78
C LEU A 16 12.82 6.93 2.24
N ALA A 17 12.37 8.05 2.82
CA ALA A 17 12.83 9.40 2.51
C ALA A 17 13.23 10.15 3.78
N ARG A 18 14.35 10.90 3.73
CA ARG A 18 14.87 11.70 4.84
C ARG A 18 15.39 13.06 4.33
N PRO A 19 14.50 13.94 3.84
CA PRO A 19 14.93 15.23 3.31
C PRO A 19 15.55 16.10 4.41
N GLU A 20 16.68 16.74 4.14
CA GLU A 20 17.31 17.71 5.06
C GLU A 20 16.54 19.04 5.07
N VAL A 21 15.97 19.42 3.93
CA VAL A 21 15.23 20.66 3.74
C VAL A 21 13.89 20.35 3.09
N LEU A 22 12.83 20.93 3.66
CA LEU A 22 11.48 20.85 3.13
C LEU A 22 10.99 22.24 2.75
N ILE A 23 10.57 22.39 1.49
CA ILE A 23 9.98 23.62 0.97
C ILE A 23 8.49 23.35 0.79
N ASP A 24 7.64 24.00 1.59
CA ASP A 24 6.20 24.01 1.39
C ASP A 24 5.84 25.01 0.29
N ILE A 25 5.06 24.57 -0.69
CA ILE A 25 4.60 25.38 -1.82
C ILE A 25 3.09 25.65 -1.81
N ASN A 26 2.36 25.33 -0.73
CA ASN A 26 0.91 25.48 -0.65
C ASN A 26 0.43 26.94 -0.86
N ASP A 27 1.28 27.93 -0.54
CA ASP A 27 0.94 29.35 -0.67
C ASP A 27 1.08 29.90 -2.09
N LEU A 28 1.60 29.12 -3.04
CA LEU A 28 1.67 29.48 -4.47
C LEU A 28 0.30 29.29 -5.14
N ALA A 29 -0.68 30.10 -4.72
CA ALA A 29 -2.06 30.01 -5.19
C ALA A 29 -2.20 30.12 -6.72
N GLU A 30 -1.25 30.78 -7.39
CA GLU A 30 -1.15 30.87 -8.85
C GLU A 30 -0.91 29.51 -9.54
N LEU A 31 -0.56 28.46 -8.80
CA LEU A 31 -0.44 27.08 -9.32
C LEU A 31 -1.71 26.25 -9.05
N SER A 32 -2.72 26.82 -8.39
CA SER A 32 -3.99 26.17 -8.06
C SER A 32 -5.13 26.69 -8.94
N PHE A 33 -5.04 26.44 -10.24
CA PHE A 33 -6.03 26.86 -11.23
C PHE A 33 -6.39 25.70 -12.16
N LEU A 34 -7.60 25.74 -12.69
CA LEU A 34 -8.14 24.74 -13.61
C LEU A 34 -9.05 25.48 -14.60
N GLY A 35 -8.83 25.27 -15.89
CA GLY A 35 -9.61 25.98 -16.90
C GLY A 35 -9.26 25.58 -18.32
N VAL A 36 -9.98 26.13 -19.29
CA VAL A 36 -9.71 25.94 -20.71
C VAL A 36 -9.11 27.21 -21.28
N GLU A 37 -7.97 27.07 -21.96
CA GLU A 37 -7.28 28.13 -22.67
C GLU A 37 -7.15 27.73 -24.15
N GLY A 38 -7.83 28.46 -25.02
CA GLY A 38 -7.88 28.14 -26.45
C GLY A 38 -8.44 26.74 -26.72
N ASN A 39 -7.59 25.83 -27.18
CA ASN A 39 -7.97 24.45 -27.49
C ASN A 39 -7.37 23.43 -26.50
N GLU A 40 -7.08 23.84 -25.27
CA GLU A 40 -6.48 22.96 -24.25
C GLU A 40 -7.14 23.17 -22.89
N LEU A 41 -7.27 22.09 -22.13
CA LEU A 41 -7.47 22.15 -20.69
C LEU A 41 -6.11 22.39 -20.03
N VAL A 42 -6.03 23.39 -19.16
CA VAL A 42 -4.85 23.70 -18.37
C VAL A 42 -5.14 23.38 -16.90
N VAL A 43 -4.25 22.57 -16.31
CA VAL A 43 -4.37 22.08 -14.93
C VAL A 43 -3.12 22.51 -14.16
N GLY A 44 -3.27 23.42 -13.20
CA GLY A 44 -2.18 23.83 -12.33
C GLY A 44 -1.68 22.69 -11.44
N ALA A 45 -0.39 22.69 -11.11
CA ALA A 45 0.24 21.61 -10.34
C ALA A 45 -0.32 21.46 -8.91
N LEU A 46 -0.87 22.53 -8.33
CA LEU A 46 -1.48 22.52 -6.99
C LEU A 46 -2.99 22.28 -6.99
N VAL A 47 -3.60 22.01 -8.15
CA VAL A 47 -4.98 21.53 -8.21
C VAL A 47 -5.10 20.28 -7.34
N ARG A 48 -6.05 20.31 -6.40
CA ARG A 48 -6.35 19.18 -5.52
C ARG A 48 -7.09 18.11 -6.31
N HIS A 49 -6.84 16.85 -5.99
CA HIS A 49 -7.57 15.72 -6.57
C HIS A 49 -9.09 15.91 -6.50
N ALA A 50 -9.61 16.43 -5.38
CA ALA A 50 -11.05 16.68 -5.22
C ALA A 50 -11.64 17.74 -6.17
N GLN A 51 -10.82 18.67 -6.69
CA GLN A 51 -11.28 19.73 -7.59
C GLN A 51 -11.45 19.23 -9.03
N LEU A 52 -10.58 18.33 -9.47
CA LEU A 52 -10.56 17.81 -10.84
C LEU A 52 -11.89 17.14 -11.28
N PRO A 53 -12.53 16.24 -10.50
CA PRO A 53 -13.81 15.63 -10.85
C PRO A 53 -15.02 16.52 -10.56
N ALA A 54 -14.84 17.61 -9.79
CA ALA A 54 -15.90 18.55 -9.45
C ALA A 54 -16.09 19.62 -10.55
N ASP A 55 -15.07 19.85 -11.38
CA ASP A 55 -15.14 20.79 -12.48
C ASP A 55 -16.00 20.27 -13.64
N PRO A 56 -17.08 20.99 -14.03
CA PRO A 56 -17.99 20.55 -15.07
C PRO A 56 -17.35 20.56 -16.48
N THR A 57 -16.34 21.40 -16.69
CA THR A 57 -15.60 21.49 -17.96
C THR A 57 -14.74 20.24 -18.15
N VAL A 58 -14.03 19.82 -17.09
CA VAL A 58 -13.25 18.58 -17.08
C VAL A 58 -14.16 17.39 -17.34
N GLY A 59 -15.27 17.24 -16.61
CA GLY A 59 -16.19 16.12 -16.78
C GLY A 59 -16.85 16.05 -18.17
N ARG A 60 -16.97 17.18 -18.87
CA ARG A 60 -17.52 17.25 -20.23
C ARG A 60 -16.53 16.77 -21.29
N PHE A 61 -15.27 17.20 -21.20
CA PHE A 61 -14.27 16.93 -22.26
C PHE A 61 -13.38 15.72 -21.95
N PHE A 62 -13.16 15.42 -20.67
CA PHE A 62 -12.27 14.38 -20.19
C PHE A 62 -12.90 13.55 -19.05
N PRO A 63 -13.96 12.76 -19.32
CA PRO A 63 -14.55 11.87 -18.32
C PRO A 63 -13.52 10.96 -17.62
N ILE A 64 -12.43 10.59 -18.30
CA ILE A 64 -11.32 9.80 -17.75
C ILE A 64 -10.78 10.32 -16.40
N PHE A 65 -10.69 11.65 -16.20
CA PHE A 65 -10.22 12.20 -14.94
C PHE A 65 -11.24 12.02 -13.83
N ARG A 66 -12.54 12.15 -14.14
CA ARG A 66 -13.61 11.87 -13.19
C ARG A 66 -13.62 10.40 -12.78
N ASP A 67 -13.39 9.50 -13.75
CA ASP A 67 -13.36 8.07 -13.51
C ASP A 67 -12.16 7.68 -12.63
N ALA A 68 -10.96 8.19 -12.94
CA ALA A 68 -9.75 7.96 -12.15
C ALA A 68 -9.89 8.52 -10.72
N GLU A 69 -10.31 9.78 -10.56
CA GLU A 69 -10.43 10.43 -9.26
C GLU A 69 -11.50 9.82 -8.34
N ARG A 70 -12.42 9.02 -8.88
CA ARG A 70 -13.41 8.27 -8.08
C ARG A 70 -12.83 7.05 -7.40
N VAL A 71 -11.74 6.50 -7.92
CA VAL A 71 -11.10 5.27 -7.45
C VAL A 71 -9.72 5.52 -6.83
N ILE A 72 -9.28 6.79 -6.77
CA ILE A 72 -8.08 7.22 -6.07
C ILE A 72 -8.43 7.49 -4.60
N ALA A 73 -7.84 6.71 -3.70
CA ALA A 73 -7.79 6.96 -2.25
C ALA A 73 -9.14 7.30 -1.59
N ASP A 74 -9.08 7.75 -0.33
CA ASP A 74 -10.24 8.26 0.39
C ASP A 74 -10.40 9.79 0.20
N PRO A 75 -11.55 10.38 0.58
CA PRO A 75 -11.79 11.81 0.44
C PRO A 75 -10.79 12.71 1.18
N VAL A 76 -10.25 12.30 2.34
CA VAL A 76 -9.28 13.11 3.09
C VAL A 76 -7.98 13.23 2.30
N ALA A 77 -7.53 12.12 1.73
CA ALA A 77 -6.38 12.11 0.84
C ALA A 77 -6.61 13.00 -0.39
N ARG A 78 -7.77 12.89 -1.05
CA ARG A 78 -8.08 13.69 -2.25
C ARG A 78 -8.27 15.19 -1.97
N ASN A 79 -8.69 15.56 -0.77
CA ASN A 79 -8.86 16.96 -0.39
C ASN A 79 -7.52 17.68 -0.19
N ARG A 80 -6.42 16.95 0.05
CA ARG A 80 -5.09 17.54 0.27
C ARG A 80 -4.09 17.19 -0.83
N GLY A 81 -4.12 15.98 -1.37
CA GLY A 81 -3.23 15.59 -2.47
C GLY A 81 -3.43 16.48 -3.69
N THR A 82 -2.35 16.71 -4.42
CA THR A 82 -2.28 17.62 -5.58
C THR A 82 -1.93 16.83 -6.83
N VAL A 83 -2.50 17.20 -7.98
CA VAL A 83 -2.19 16.59 -9.28
C VAL A 83 -0.68 16.57 -9.55
N GLY A 84 0.00 17.70 -9.41
CA GLY A 84 1.44 17.79 -9.66
C GLY A 84 2.27 16.93 -8.70
N GLY A 85 1.88 16.91 -7.42
CA GLY A 85 2.50 16.01 -6.42
C GLY A 85 2.32 14.53 -6.75
N SER A 86 1.16 14.12 -7.28
CA SER A 86 0.91 12.74 -7.72
C SER A 86 1.84 12.34 -8.86
N LEU A 87 1.90 13.18 -9.90
CA LEU A 87 2.77 12.93 -11.06
C LEU A 87 4.25 12.93 -10.67
N CYS A 88 4.69 13.91 -9.87
CA CYS A 88 6.09 14.04 -9.45
C CYS A 88 6.54 12.90 -8.53
N GLN A 89 5.60 12.23 -7.85
CA GLN A 89 5.91 11.04 -7.08
C GLN A 89 6.31 9.87 -7.98
N ALA A 90 5.77 9.79 -9.21
CA ALA A 90 6.11 8.77 -10.20
C ALA A 90 5.99 7.32 -9.69
N ASP A 91 4.98 7.04 -8.86
CA ASP A 91 4.69 5.66 -8.45
C ASP A 91 4.13 4.88 -9.66
N PRO A 92 4.65 3.69 -10.00
CA PRO A 92 4.18 2.90 -11.15
C PRO A 92 2.71 2.43 -11.02
N SER A 93 2.13 2.56 -9.83
CA SER A 93 0.73 2.26 -9.54
C SER A 93 -0.16 3.52 -9.53
N GLU A 94 0.35 4.68 -9.95
CA GLU A 94 -0.37 5.96 -9.89
C GLU A 94 -1.36 6.14 -11.04
N ASP A 95 -2.62 6.40 -10.69
CA ASP A 95 -3.74 6.41 -11.63
C ASP A 95 -3.76 7.64 -12.56
N LEU A 96 -3.41 8.85 -12.07
CA LEU A 96 -3.45 10.06 -12.91
C LEU A 96 -2.35 10.05 -13.98
N SER A 97 -1.18 9.47 -13.72
CA SER A 97 -0.07 9.40 -14.67
C SER A 97 -0.48 8.64 -15.91
N ALA A 98 -1.16 7.51 -15.74
CA ALA A 98 -1.78 6.77 -16.83
C ALA A 98 -2.94 7.55 -17.49
N ALA A 99 -3.80 8.22 -16.71
CA ALA A 99 -4.88 9.03 -17.28
C ALA A 99 -4.34 10.17 -18.17
N PHE A 100 -3.32 10.90 -17.70
CA PHE A 100 -2.65 11.96 -18.46
C PHE A 100 -1.88 11.38 -19.67
N ALA A 101 -1.25 10.21 -19.54
CA ALA A 101 -0.62 9.52 -20.65
C ALA A 101 -1.61 9.09 -21.74
N ALA A 102 -2.80 8.63 -21.36
CA ALA A 102 -3.88 8.28 -22.30
C ALA A 102 -4.35 9.51 -23.08
N VAL A 103 -4.49 10.67 -22.43
CA VAL A 103 -4.92 11.91 -23.08
C VAL A 103 -3.78 12.72 -23.73
N ARG A 104 -2.55 12.18 -23.72
CA ARG A 104 -1.36 12.79 -24.33
C ARG A 104 -1.12 14.23 -23.87
N ALA A 105 -1.15 14.42 -22.55
CA ALA A 105 -0.87 15.70 -21.93
C ALA A 105 0.60 16.13 -22.12
N THR A 106 0.84 17.42 -21.89
CA THR A 106 2.17 18.02 -21.84
C THR A 106 2.39 18.64 -20.46
N ALA A 107 3.50 18.30 -19.82
CA ALA A 107 3.93 18.88 -18.57
C ALA A 107 4.74 20.15 -18.82
N VAL A 108 4.42 21.21 -18.08
CA VAL A 108 5.13 22.49 -18.14
C VAL A 108 5.96 22.65 -16.87
N ILE A 109 7.28 22.76 -17.06
CA ILE A 109 8.26 22.78 -15.99
C ILE A 109 8.97 24.14 -16.02
N GLN A 110 9.00 24.80 -14.86
CA GLN A 110 9.72 26.05 -14.66
C GLN A 110 11.06 25.77 -14.00
N GLY A 111 12.14 26.26 -14.58
CA GLY A 111 13.49 26.19 -14.00
C GLY A 111 14.22 27.53 -14.04
N PRO A 112 15.49 27.58 -13.58
CA PRO A 112 16.30 28.80 -13.61
C PRO A 112 16.53 29.36 -15.02
N GLY A 113 16.50 28.49 -16.03
CA GLY A 113 16.64 28.85 -17.45
C GLY A 113 15.34 29.27 -18.13
N GLY A 114 14.21 29.32 -17.41
CA GLY A 114 12.88 29.62 -17.94
C GLY A 114 11.97 28.39 -17.97
N GLU A 115 10.89 28.51 -18.77
CA GLU A 115 9.86 27.50 -18.91
C GLU A 115 10.21 26.51 -20.03
N ARG A 116 9.93 25.22 -19.81
CA ARG A 116 10.02 24.18 -20.84
C ARG A 116 8.84 23.23 -20.78
N GLU A 117 8.51 22.66 -21.93
CA GLU A 117 7.43 21.69 -22.07
C GLU A 117 8.00 20.28 -22.30
N VAL A 118 7.36 19.28 -21.68
CA VAL A 118 7.74 17.87 -21.77
C VAL A 118 6.47 17.04 -22.03
N PRO A 119 6.40 16.23 -23.10
CA PRO A 119 5.30 15.30 -23.28
C PRO A 119 5.16 14.39 -22.05
N ILE A 120 3.95 14.14 -21.56
CA ILE A 120 3.79 13.34 -20.34
C ILE A 120 4.35 11.91 -20.48
N ARG A 121 4.37 11.38 -21.71
CA ARG A 121 4.98 10.08 -22.04
C ARG A 121 6.52 10.09 -22.04
N GLU A 122 7.13 11.24 -21.79
CA GLU A 122 8.58 11.40 -21.57
C GLU A 122 8.85 11.95 -20.16
N PHE A 123 7.80 12.30 -19.40
CA PHE A 123 7.92 12.90 -18.08
C PHE A 123 8.35 11.88 -17.03
N HIS A 124 7.81 10.65 -17.05
CA HIS A 124 8.21 9.58 -16.14
C HIS A 124 9.34 8.76 -16.77
N ARG A 125 10.54 8.79 -16.17
CA ARG A 125 11.73 8.08 -16.69
C ARG A 125 11.91 6.70 -16.05
N GLY A 126 11.26 6.46 -14.92
CA GLY A 126 11.26 5.20 -14.19
C GLY A 126 10.45 5.30 -12.89
N PRO A 127 10.37 4.20 -12.11
CA PRO A 127 9.72 4.23 -10.81
C PRO A 127 10.37 5.27 -9.89
N TYR A 128 9.57 6.22 -9.40
CA TYR A 128 10.02 7.33 -8.56
C TYR A 128 11.03 8.29 -9.24
N GLU A 129 11.09 8.30 -10.57
CA GLU A 129 11.98 9.15 -11.35
C GLU A 129 11.20 9.91 -12.44
N THR A 130 11.36 11.24 -12.46
CA THR A 130 10.75 12.11 -13.47
C THR A 130 11.79 12.91 -14.24
N ALA A 131 11.33 13.62 -15.26
CA ALA A 131 12.12 14.57 -16.02
C ALA A 131 12.35 15.90 -15.31
N VAL A 132 11.80 16.13 -14.10
CA VAL A 132 12.01 17.36 -13.31
C VAL A 132 13.40 17.31 -12.68
N GLU A 133 14.26 18.24 -13.07
CA GLU A 133 15.65 18.33 -12.60
C GLU A 133 15.78 19.18 -11.32
N PRO A 134 16.92 19.11 -10.60
CA PRO A 134 17.15 19.95 -9.43
C PRO A 134 16.97 21.45 -9.72
N GLY A 135 16.17 22.12 -8.89
CA GLY A 135 15.87 23.55 -9.04
C GLY A 135 14.70 23.83 -10.01
N GLU A 136 14.09 22.80 -10.58
CA GLU A 136 12.88 22.92 -11.40
C GLU A 136 11.61 22.59 -10.61
N LEU A 137 10.48 23.06 -11.12
CA LEU A 137 9.15 22.85 -10.57
C LEU A 137 8.16 22.58 -11.70
N LEU A 138 7.40 21.49 -11.60
CA LEU A 138 6.20 21.28 -12.41
C LEU A 138 5.15 22.33 -12.04
N THR A 139 4.76 23.19 -12.98
CA THR A 139 3.83 24.30 -12.72
C THR A 139 2.42 24.01 -13.20
N ARG A 140 2.28 23.35 -14.37
CA ARG A 140 0.97 23.00 -14.95
C ARG A 140 1.07 21.83 -15.93
N LEU A 141 -0.09 21.26 -16.25
CA LEU A 141 -0.30 20.32 -17.35
C LEU A 141 -1.21 20.94 -18.39
N ARG A 142 -0.93 20.69 -19.66
CA ARG A 142 -1.75 21.08 -20.81
C ARG A 142 -2.30 19.82 -21.46
N VAL A 143 -3.61 19.72 -21.56
CA VAL A 143 -4.30 18.57 -22.16
C VAL A 143 -5.06 19.06 -23.38
N PRO A 144 -4.72 18.59 -24.58
CA PRO A 144 -5.29 19.18 -25.77
C PRO A 144 -6.71 18.65 -26.02
N LEU A 145 -7.65 19.56 -26.35
CA LEU A 145 -9.03 19.19 -26.63
C LEU A 145 -9.12 18.40 -27.93
N ARG A 146 -9.96 17.36 -27.90
CA ARG A 146 -10.22 16.46 -29.03
C ARG A 146 -11.72 16.38 -29.28
N PRO A 147 -12.29 17.30 -30.09
CA PRO A 147 -13.70 17.25 -30.44
C PRO A 147 -14.09 15.86 -30.99
N GLY A 148 -15.16 15.28 -30.47
CA GLY A 148 -15.64 13.94 -30.87
C GLY A 148 -14.87 12.76 -30.27
N ALA A 149 -13.84 12.99 -29.44
CA ALA A 149 -13.22 11.93 -28.67
C ALA A 149 -14.07 11.59 -27.42
N GLY A 150 -14.09 10.31 -27.06
CA GLY A 150 -14.51 9.84 -25.74
C GLY A 150 -13.30 9.54 -24.88
N SER A 151 -13.49 9.37 -23.57
CA SER A 151 -12.44 8.81 -22.71
C SER A 151 -13.05 8.13 -21.48
N ALA A 152 -12.32 7.17 -20.88
CA ALA A 152 -12.75 6.45 -19.68
C ALA A 152 -11.54 5.87 -18.92
N TYR A 153 -11.68 5.65 -17.61
CA TYR A 153 -10.70 4.97 -16.77
C TYR A 153 -11.36 3.85 -15.95
N GLU A 154 -10.70 2.70 -15.82
CA GLU A 154 -11.19 1.55 -15.04
C GLU A 154 -10.06 0.96 -14.20
N LYS A 155 -10.36 0.62 -12.94
CA LYS A 155 -9.40 0.11 -11.97
C LYS A 155 -9.90 -1.18 -11.31
N VAL A 156 -8.99 -2.15 -11.21
CA VAL A 156 -9.18 -3.37 -10.41
C VAL A 156 -8.40 -3.22 -9.12
N GLU A 157 -9.09 -3.22 -7.99
CA GLU A 157 -8.52 -3.06 -6.65
C GLU A 157 -9.08 -4.12 -5.67
N ARG A 158 -8.31 -4.45 -4.63
CA ARG A 158 -8.74 -5.42 -3.61
C ARG A 158 -9.73 -4.84 -2.62
N ARG A 159 -9.54 -3.55 -2.30
CA ARG A 159 -10.36 -2.74 -1.41
C ARG A 159 -10.50 -1.37 -2.05
N VAL A 160 -11.65 -0.74 -1.83
CA VAL A 160 -11.90 0.64 -2.28
C VAL A 160 -10.82 1.59 -1.77
N GLY A 161 -10.21 2.34 -2.68
CA GLY A 161 -9.19 3.35 -2.38
C GLY A 161 -7.79 2.79 -2.19
N ASP A 162 -7.57 1.51 -2.49
CA ASP A 162 -6.26 0.85 -2.45
C ASP A 162 -5.48 1.13 -3.75
N TRP A 163 -4.22 0.73 -3.80
CA TRP A 163 -3.47 0.73 -5.05
C TRP A 163 -4.06 -0.27 -6.06
N PRO A 164 -3.99 0.02 -7.38
CA PRO A 164 -4.48 -0.89 -8.41
C PRO A 164 -3.71 -2.21 -8.42
N VAL A 165 -4.43 -3.32 -8.61
CA VAL A 165 -3.83 -4.57 -9.13
C VAL A 165 -3.50 -4.39 -10.61
N ALA A 166 -4.40 -3.72 -11.33
CA ALA A 166 -4.23 -3.22 -12.69
C ALA A 166 -5.26 -2.13 -12.94
N ALA A 167 -4.94 -1.16 -13.79
CA ALA A 167 -5.92 -0.19 -14.28
C ALA A 167 -5.59 0.24 -15.71
N ALA A 168 -6.59 0.75 -16.42
CA ALA A 168 -6.45 1.22 -17.79
C ALA A 168 -7.30 2.47 -18.04
N GLY A 169 -6.69 3.44 -18.72
CA GLY A 169 -7.34 4.60 -19.31
C GLY A 169 -7.36 4.49 -20.83
N ALA A 170 -8.41 4.98 -21.47
CA ALA A 170 -8.48 5.04 -22.93
C ALA A 170 -9.10 6.36 -23.42
N LEU A 171 -8.56 6.90 -24.51
CA LEU A 171 -9.12 8.01 -25.29
C LEU A 171 -9.25 7.58 -26.75
N PRO A 172 -10.42 7.08 -27.18
CA PRO A 172 -10.70 6.87 -28.60
C PRO A 172 -11.30 8.13 -29.25
N ARG A 173 -10.89 8.43 -30.48
CA ARG A 173 -11.58 9.35 -31.38
C ARG A 173 -11.97 8.60 -32.64
N LEU A 174 -13.26 8.57 -32.94
CA LEU A 174 -13.77 7.92 -34.15
C LEU A 174 -13.97 8.96 -35.26
N ASP A 175 -13.62 8.60 -36.48
CA ASP A 175 -13.96 9.33 -37.70
C ASP A 175 -14.47 8.33 -38.74
N GLY A 176 -15.61 8.61 -39.37
CA GLY A 176 -16.23 7.67 -40.32
C GLY A 176 -16.49 6.25 -39.80
N GLY A 177 -16.59 6.05 -38.47
CA GLY A 177 -16.80 4.73 -37.85
C GLY A 177 -15.52 3.92 -37.62
N VAL A 178 -14.34 4.47 -37.90
CA VAL A 178 -13.03 3.89 -37.58
C VAL A 178 -12.29 4.72 -36.55
N ALA A 179 -11.36 4.14 -35.80
CA ALA A 179 -10.55 4.87 -34.84
C ALA A 179 -9.53 5.77 -35.56
N ALA A 180 -9.77 7.08 -35.54
CA ALA A 180 -8.85 8.08 -36.07
C ALA A 180 -7.71 8.39 -35.09
N GLU A 181 -7.95 8.19 -33.80
CA GLU A 181 -6.96 8.35 -32.73
C GLU A 181 -7.30 7.37 -31.60
N ALA A 182 -6.26 6.82 -30.99
CA ALA A 182 -6.35 6.04 -29.77
C ALA A 182 -5.22 6.48 -28.83
N GLY A 183 -5.58 6.76 -27.59
CA GLY A 183 -4.65 6.89 -26.48
C GLY A 183 -4.97 5.84 -25.43
N ILE A 184 -3.95 5.18 -24.90
CA ILE A 184 -4.06 4.13 -23.88
C ILE A 184 -3.09 4.46 -22.75
N GLY A 185 -3.63 4.47 -21.54
CA GLY A 185 -2.90 4.58 -20.28
C GLY A 185 -2.98 3.26 -19.51
N LEU A 186 -1.88 2.75 -18.95
CA LEU A 186 -1.84 1.49 -18.21
C LEU A 186 -1.10 1.66 -16.88
N THR A 187 -1.69 1.12 -15.81
CA THR A 187 -1.20 1.28 -14.42
C THR A 187 -0.98 -0.08 -13.76
N ALA A 188 0.09 -0.22 -12.97
CA ALA A 188 0.45 -1.44 -12.23
C ALA A 188 0.66 -2.72 -13.06
N VAL A 189 0.89 -2.59 -14.37
CA VAL A 189 1.14 -3.72 -15.29
C VAL A 189 2.53 -3.68 -15.94
N GLY A 190 3.42 -2.79 -15.48
CA GLY A 190 4.78 -2.67 -16.00
C GLY A 190 4.88 -2.03 -17.39
N ALA A 191 3.89 -1.23 -17.78
CA ALA A 191 3.93 -0.47 -19.03
C ALA A 191 4.91 0.70 -18.96
N GLU A 192 5.78 0.82 -19.96
CA GLU A 192 6.72 1.93 -20.05
C GLU A 192 5.96 3.25 -20.25
N HIS A 193 6.32 4.28 -19.49
CA HIS A 193 5.68 5.60 -19.50
C HIS A 193 4.14 5.57 -19.35
N PHE A 194 3.62 4.54 -18.70
CA PHE A 194 2.18 4.28 -18.57
C PHE A 194 1.42 4.18 -19.90
N ALA A 195 2.08 3.94 -21.03
CA ALA A 195 1.44 3.95 -22.36
C ALA A 195 1.51 2.58 -23.05
N ALA A 196 0.67 2.39 -24.08
CA ALA A 196 0.68 1.20 -24.93
C ALA A 196 0.68 1.58 -26.42
N PRO A 197 1.77 2.15 -26.95
CA PRO A 197 1.82 2.70 -28.30
C PRO A 197 1.54 1.66 -29.40
N GLU A 198 1.99 0.41 -29.24
CA GLU A 198 1.74 -0.65 -30.22
C GLU A 198 0.24 -1.01 -30.29
N ALA A 199 -0.46 -0.95 -29.16
CA ALA A 199 -1.91 -1.16 -29.11
C ALA A 199 -2.67 0.02 -29.74
N GLU A 200 -2.21 1.25 -29.52
CA GLU A 200 -2.78 2.45 -30.15
C GLU A 200 -2.63 2.43 -31.67
N GLU A 201 -1.43 2.07 -32.17
CA GLU A 201 -1.15 1.93 -33.59
C GLU A 201 -2.03 0.83 -34.21
N TYR A 202 -2.13 -0.32 -33.54
CA TYR A 202 -2.99 -1.41 -33.99
C TYR A 202 -4.46 -0.99 -34.14
N LEU A 203 -4.98 -0.17 -33.23
CA LEU A 203 -6.37 0.28 -33.26
C LEU A 203 -6.64 1.34 -34.33
N THR A 204 -5.65 2.17 -34.64
CA THR A 204 -5.80 3.28 -35.58
C THR A 204 -6.16 2.77 -36.99
N GLY A 205 -7.15 3.41 -37.62
CA GLY A 205 -7.70 3.03 -38.92
C GLY A 205 -8.67 1.83 -38.89
N ARG A 206 -8.95 1.24 -37.73
CA ARG A 206 -9.85 0.08 -37.61
C ARG A 206 -11.21 0.45 -37.05
N ALA A 207 -12.25 -0.24 -37.53
CA ALA A 207 -13.59 -0.14 -36.96
C ALA A 207 -13.65 -0.86 -35.60
N PRO A 208 -14.28 -0.27 -34.57
CA PRO A 208 -14.55 -0.97 -33.32
C PRO A 208 -15.41 -2.21 -33.60
N THR A 209 -14.87 -3.39 -33.33
CA THR A 209 -15.65 -4.61 -33.42
C THR A 209 -16.38 -4.84 -32.10
N ARG A 210 -17.69 -5.08 -32.14
CA ARG A 210 -18.43 -5.59 -30.98
C ARG A 210 -18.04 -7.06 -30.77
N ARG A 211 -16.84 -7.33 -30.29
CA ARG A 211 -16.64 -8.54 -29.49
C ARG A 211 -17.22 -8.21 -28.13
N ARG A 212 -18.27 -8.93 -27.72
CA ARG A 212 -18.71 -8.89 -26.32
C ARG A 212 -17.46 -9.17 -25.49
N SER A 213 -16.93 -8.16 -24.80
CA SER A 213 -16.06 -8.38 -23.66
C SER A 213 -16.75 -9.44 -22.80
N PRO A 214 -16.07 -10.47 -22.28
CA PRO A 214 -16.69 -11.28 -21.25
C PRO A 214 -17.20 -10.30 -20.20
N ARG A 215 -18.53 -10.22 -20.14
CA ARG A 215 -19.33 -9.38 -19.24
C ARG A 215 -18.55 -9.26 -17.94
N ARG A 216 -17.99 -8.07 -17.67
CA ARG A 216 -17.26 -7.69 -16.44
C ARG A 216 -16.87 -8.95 -15.69
N ALA A 217 -15.77 -9.60 -16.11
CA ALA A 217 -15.35 -10.93 -15.65
C ALA A 217 -15.86 -11.08 -14.23
N ALA A 218 -16.87 -11.95 -14.07
CA ALA A 218 -17.66 -12.04 -12.87
C ALA A 218 -16.68 -11.91 -11.70
N SER A 219 -16.95 -10.93 -10.81
CA SER A 219 -16.21 -10.83 -9.56
C SER A 219 -15.93 -12.26 -9.09
N PRO A 220 -14.66 -12.64 -8.81
CA PRO A 220 -14.39 -13.93 -8.20
C PRO A 220 -15.36 -14.08 -7.02
N PRO A 221 -15.93 -15.29 -6.84
CA PRO A 221 -17.24 -15.52 -6.26
C PRO A 221 -17.60 -14.50 -5.18
N ARG A 222 -18.67 -13.74 -5.44
CA ARG A 222 -19.34 -12.94 -4.42
C ARG A 222 -19.78 -13.88 -3.31
N THR A 223 -18.95 -14.08 -2.29
CA THR A 223 -19.42 -14.39 -0.95
C THR A 223 -20.09 -13.11 -0.43
N ALA A 224 -21.32 -12.93 -0.90
CA ALA A 224 -22.24 -12.01 -0.29
C ALA A 224 -22.52 -12.53 1.12
N THR A 225 -21.94 -11.90 2.12
CA THR A 225 -22.50 -11.91 3.47
C THR A 225 -22.97 -10.50 3.74
N ARG A 226 -24.30 -10.33 3.69
CA ARG A 226 -25.00 -9.20 4.30
C ARG A 226 -24.44 -9.01 5.71
N ARG A 227 -24.03 -7.78 6.04
CA ARG A 227 -23.77 -7.40 7.43
C ARG A 227 -25.12 -7.25 8.15
N PRO A 228 -25.33 -7.84 9.34
CA PRO A 228 -26.22 -7.21 10.29
C PRO A 228 -25.55 -5.92 10.78
N THR A 229 -26.31 -4.82 10.80
CA THR A 229 -25.95 -3.62 11.55
C THR A 229 -26.26 -3.91 13.00
N LEU A 230 -25.24 -4.01 13.85
CA LEU A 230 -25.41 -3.91 15.29
C LEU A 230 -24.75 -2.60 15.73
N ALA A 231 -25.58 -1.65 16.15
CA ALA A 231 -25.14 -0.49 16.90
C ALA A 231 -25.20 -0.88 18.38
N VAL A 232 -24.09 -0.72 19.11
CA VAL A 232 -24.08 -0.67 20.56
C VAL A 232 -23.32 0.59 20.95
N MET A 233 -24.05 1.54 21.52
CA MET A 233 -23.47 2.58 22.37
C MET A 233 -23.16 1.92 23.71
N CYS A 234 -21.96 2.12 24.24
CA CYS A 234 -21.68 1.85 25.64
C CYS A 234 -21.59 3.19 26.37
N ASP A 235 -22.59 3.46 27.21
CA ASP A 235 -22.40 4.32 28.36
C ASP A 235 -21.47 3.62 29.35
N GLY A 236 -20.63 4.42 30.00
CA GLY A 236 -19.54 3.96 30.85
C GLY A 236 -19.95 3.16 32.09
N HIS A 237 -18.90 2.67 32.74
CA HIS A 237 -18.82 1.88 33.99
C HIS A 237 -19.11 0.37 33.77
N GLU A 238 -18.36 -0.60 34.29
CA GLU A 238 -17.37 -0.67 35.38
C GLU A 238 -16.45 -1.87 35.07
N VAL A 239 -15.13 -1.74 35.23
CA VAL A 239 -14.21 -2.88 35.11
C VAL A 239 -14.04 -3.49 36.50
N THR A 240 -14.60 -4.68 36.70
CA THR A 240 -14.34 -5.50 37.88
C THR A 240 -13.17 -6.42 37.58
N THR A 241 -12.11 -6.36 38.39
CA THR A 241 -11.00 -7.31 38.35
C THR A 241 -11.51 -8.66 38.82
N VAL A 242 -11.56 -9.65 37.92
CA VAL A 242 -11.78 -11.04 38.32
C VAL A 242 -10.42 -11.61 38.70
N GLU A 243 -10.11 -11.62 40.00
CA GLU A 243 -9.15 -12.58 40.54
C GLU A 243 -9.78 -13.98 40.44
N GLY A 244 -9.10 -14.89 39.74
CA GLY A 244 -9.54 -16.26 39.55
C GLY A 244 -9.89 -16.60 38.09
N LEU A 245 -8.86 -16.66 37.24
CA LEU A 245 -8.90 -17.39 35.97
C LEU A 245 -7.92 -18.57 36.03
N GLU A 246 -7.95 -19.31 37.14
CA GLU A 246 -7.51 -20.70 37.17
C GLU A 246 -8.71 -21.57 36.83
N ARG A 247 -8.91 -21.87 35.54
CA ARG A 247 -9.70 -23.03 35.12
C ARG A 247 -9.46 -23.44 33.66
N ASP A 248 -8.93 -24.66 33.55
CA ASP A 248 -9.05 -25.60 32.44
C ASP A 248 -8.40 -25.22 31.10
N GLY A 249 -7.07 -25.42 31.05
CA GLY A 249 -6.28 -25.44 29.82
C GLY A 249 -5.17 -24.41 29.82
N GLU A 250 -4.05 -24.70 30.50
CA GLU A 250 -2.81 -23.97 30.31
C GLU A 250 -2.48 -23.93 28.82
N LEU A 251 -2.57 -22.74 28.21
CA LEU A 251 -1.73 -22.45 27.06
C LEU A 251 -0.32 -22.33 27.63
N ASP A 252 0.35 -23.48 27.74
CA ASP A 252 1.74 -23.64 28.10
C ASP A 252 2.64 -23.12 26.95
N ALA A 253 2.33 -21.92 26.48
CA ALA A 253 2.99 -21.29 25.37
C ALA A 253 4.33 -20.75 25.89
N VAL A 254 5.35 -21.60 25.79
CA VAL A 254 6.77 -21.23 25.96
C VAL A 254 7.16 -20.32 24.80
N GLN A 255 6.61 -19.11 24.74
CA GLN A 255 7.04 -18.09 23.79
C GLN A 255 8.05 -17.19 24.49
N ALA A 256 9.27 -17.17 23.98
CA ALA A 256 10.29 -16.28 24.49
C ALA A 256 9.86 -14.82 24.30
N VAL A 257 9.96 -14.03 25.37
CA VAL A 257 9.69 -12.57 25.34
C VAL A 257 10.66 -11.87 24.38
N LEU A 258 11.90 -12.33 24.35
CA LEU A 258 12.91 -12.02 23.34
C LEU A 258 13.53 -13.33 22.88
N ALA A 259 13.72 -13.51 21.58
CA ALA A 259 14.46 -14.64 21.05
C ALA A 259 15.93 -14.54 21.51
N THR A 260 16.46 -15.64 22.03
CA THR A 260 17.83 -15.73 22.54
C THR A 260 18.73 -16.50 21.59
N ASP A 261 18.25 -17.63 21.07
CA ASP A 261 19.02 -18.61 20.30
C ASP A 261 18.64 -18.61 18.81
N LYS A 262 17.34 -18.66 18.52
CA LYS A 262 16.78 -18.88 17.19
C LYS A 262 15.51 -18.05 17.01
N VAL A 263 15.52 -17.23 15.97
CA VAL A 263 14.33 -16.56 15.46
C VAL A 263 13.55 -17.55 14.60
N ARG A 264 12.29 -17.79 14.97
CA ARG A 264 11.44 -18.84 14.40
C ARG A 264 10.41 -18.29 13.40
N PHE A 265 10.17 -16.97 13.41
CA PHE A 265 9.28 -16.32 12.43
C PHE A 265 9.64 -14.85 12.23
N GLN A 266 9.22 -14.31 11.09
CA GLN A 266 9.38 -12.88 10.79
C GLN A 266 8.58 -12.03 11.77
N GLY A 267 9.22 -11.03 12.36
CA GLY A 267 8.63 -10.15 13.35
C GLY A 267 8.76 -10.65 14.79
N GLN A 268 9.46 -11.76 15.05
CA GLN A 268 9.79 -12.14 16.43
C GLN A 268 10.77 -11.12 17.04
N GLU A 269 10.51 -10.78 18.30
CA GLU A 269 11.25 -9.81 19.09
C GLU A 269 12.65 -10.34 19.46
N VAL A 270 13.69 -9.54 19.27
CA VAL A 270 15.10 -9.92 19.55
C VAL A 270 15.80 -8.95 20.52
N ALA A 271 15.35 -7.70 20.54
CA ALA A 271 15.85 -6.66 21.44
C ALA A 271 14.77 -5.61 21.67
N PHE A 272 14.95 -4.74 22.65
CA PHE A 272 14.15 -3.52 22.79
C PHE A 272 15.05 -2.35 23.20
N VAL A 273 14.60 -1.14 22.89
CA VAL A 273 15.24 0.12 23.25
C VAL A 273 14.34 0.88 24.19
N VAL A 274 14.95 1.47 25.22
CA VAL A 274 14.30 2.41 26.13
C VAL A 274 14.93 3.79 25.90
N ALA A 275 14.10 4.82 25.72
CA ALA A 275 14.54 6.20 25.63
C ALA A 275 13.52 7.16 26.27
N ASP A 276 13.91 8.41 26.46
CA ASP A 276 13.04 9.44 27.07
C ASP A 276 11.87 9.83 26.16
N ASP A 277 11.99 9.58 24.86
CA ASP A 277 10.94 9.87 23.89
C ASP A 277 10.84 8.78 22.79
N PRO A 278 9.65 8.59 22.20
CA PRO A 278 9.43 7.53 21.23
C PRO A 278 10.16 7.74 19.89
N TYR A 279 10.60 8.95 19.56
CA TYR A 279 11.35 9.22 18.34
C TYR A 279 12.80 8.77 18.51
N THR A 280 13.44 9.15 19.61
CA THR A 280 14.79 8.68 19.97
C THR A 280 14.83 7.16 20.09
N ALA A 281 13.83 6.54 20.73
CA ALA A 281 13.74 5.08 20.83
C ALA A 281 13.67 4.42 19.43
N ARG A 282 12.85 4.95 18.51
CA ARG A 282 12.76 4.45 17.13
C ARG A 282 14.04 4.67 16.33
N ASP A 283 14.74 5.78 16.55
CA ASP A 283 16.03 6.06 15.91
C ASP A 283 17.11 5.10 16.39
N ALA A 284 17.18 4.86 17.70
CA ALA A 284 18.12 3.93 18.29
C ALA A 284 17.85 2.47 17.90
N VAL A 285 16.59 2.05 17.73
CA VAL A 285 16.26 0.71 17.22
C VAL A 285 16.86 0.47 15.82
N GLU A 286 16.89 1.48 14.95
CA GLU A 286 17.48 1.35 13.60
C GLU A 286 19.01 1.23 13.61
N LEU A 287 19.66 1.47 14.76
CA LEU A 287 21.10 1.29 14.92
C LEU A 287 21.45 -0.11 15.42
N ILE A 288 20.47 -0.92 15.83
CA ILE A 288 20.69 -2.31 16.22
C ILE A 288 20.93 -3.13 14.95
N ASP A 289 22.15 -3.65 14.83
CA ASP A 289 22.52 -4.61 13.79
C ASP A 289 22.55 -6.01 14.40
N VAL A 290 21.86 -6.95 13.76
CA VAL A 290 21.78 -8.35 14.22
C VAL A 290 22.24 -9.23 13.09
N GLU A 291 23.31 -9.98 13.33
CA GLU A 291 23.81 -10.98 12.41
C GLU A 291 23.06 -12.30 12.60
N TYR A 292 22.63 -12.90 11.50
CA TYR A 292 21.88 -14.15 11.49
C TYR A 292 22.59 -15.18 10.63
N GLU A 293 22.59 -16.43 11.09
CA GLU A 293 22.80 -17.59 10.24
C GLU A 293 21.44 -18.02 9.66
N PRO A 294 21.22 -17.95 8.33
CA PRO A 294 19.95 -18.35 7.75
C PRO A 294 19.71 -19.86 7.88
N LEU A 295 18.54 -20.23 8.41
CA LEU A 295 18.06 -21.61 8.46
C LEU A 295 17.05 -21.87 7.34
N GLU A 296 16.82 -23.14 7.02
CA GLU A 296 15.81 -23.52 6.03
C GLU A 296 14.40 -23.12 6.52
N PRO A 297 13.67 -22.26 5.78
CA PRO A 297 12.38 -21.77 6.23
C PRO A 297 11.23 -22.69 5.81
N VAL A 298 10.26 -22.86 6.70
CA VAL A 298 8.99 -23.56 6.43
C VAL A 298 7.86 -22.53 6.41
N VAL A 299 7.35 -22.23 5.20
CA VAL A 299 6.34 -21.17 4.98
C VAL A 299 4.98 -21.68 4.47
N ASP A 300 4.90 -22.97 4.13
CA ASP A 300 3.68 -23.62 3.65
C ASP A 300 3.21 -24.66 4.68
N ALA A 301 1.93 -24.59 5.04
CA ALA A 301 1.36 -25.44 6.10
C ALA A 301 1.28 -26.93 5.72
N ARG A 302 1.19 -27.27 4.43
CA ARG A 302 1.19 -28.66 3.96
C ARG A 302 2.60 -29.21 3.95
N ARG A 303 3.55 -28.47 3.37
CA ARG A 303 4.97 -28.85 3.39
C ARG A 303 5.50 -29.01 4.81
N ALA A 304 4.98 -28.23 5.76
CA ALA A 304 5.36 -28.37 7.18
C ALA A 304 5.09 -29.77 7.76
N LEU A 305 4.18 -30.55 7.17
CA LEU A 305 3.81 -31.89 7.61
C LEU A 305 4.67 -32.99 6.95
N ASP A 306 5.51 -32.65 5.97
CA ASP A 306 6.40 -33.62 5.34
C ASP A 306 7.47 -34.11 6.34
N GLU A 307 7.89 -35.37 6.23
CA GLU A 307 8.84 -35.99 7.18
C GLU A 307 10.23 -35.33 7.18
N ASP A 308 10.63 -34.73 6.06
CA ASP A 308 11.90 -34.02 5.88
C ASP A 308 11.81 -32.52 6.22
N ALA A 309 10.63 -32.01 6.59
CA ALA A 309 10.46 -30.61 6.93
C ALA A 309 11.20 -30.25 8.24
N PRO A 310 11.96 -29.15 8.28
CA PRO A 310 12.56 -28.66 9.52
C PRO A 310 11.52 -28.46 10.63
N VAL A 311 11.83 -28.91 11.84
CA VAL A 311 10.98 -28.70 13.02
C VAL A 311 11.15 -27.26 13.51
N ILE A 312 10.06 -26.49 13.53
CA ILE A 312 10.10 -25.05 13.89
C ILE A 312 10.24 -24.85 15.40
N ARG A 313 9.53 -25.68 16.19
CA ARG A 313 9.46 -25.60 17.66
C ARG A 313 10.32 -26.69 18.31
N ASP A 314 11.58 -26.74 17.89
CA ASP A 314 12.61 -27.63 18.44
C ASP A 314 12.98 -27.34 19.91
N ASP A 315 12.53 -26.20 20.44
CA ASP A 315 12.65 -25.83 21.86
C ASP A 315 11.64 -26.52 22.78
N LEU A 316 10.60 -27.14 22.22
CA LEU A 316 9.60 -27.85 23.00
C LEU A 316 10.00 -29.31 23.19
N GLU A 317 10.03 -29.78 24.44
CA GLU A 317 10.36 -31.16 24.75
C GLU A 317 9.40 -32.15 24.06
N GLY A 318 9.95 -33.21 23.46
CA GLY A 318 9.16 -34.22 22.77
C GLY A 318 8.62 -33.80 21.39
N ARG A 319 8.95 -32.61 20.89
CA ARG A 319 8.49 -32.13 19.58
C ARG A 319 9.28 -32.77 18.43
N THR A 320 8.61 -33.61 17.65
CA THR A 320 9.22 -34.34 16.52
C THR A 320 8.76 -33.87 15.14
N GLY A 321 7.79 -32.95 15.07
CA GLY A 321 7.24 -32.44 13.82
C GLY A 321 6.48 -31.12 13.98
N ASN A 322 5.92 -30.62 12.88
CA ASN A 322 5.17 -29.36 12.89
C ASN A 322 3.65 -29.53 13.07
N HIS A 323 3.16 -30.77 13.17
CA HIS A 323 1.75 -31.06 13.50
C HIS A 323 1.39 -30.52 14.88
N ILE A 324 0.43 -29.59 14.98
CA ILE A 324 0.18 -28.85 16.23
C ILE A 324 -0.61 -29.70 17.22
N PHE A 325 -1.81 -30.13 16.86
CA PHE A 325 -2.68 -30.99 17.67
C PHE A 325 -3.71 -31.69 16.78
N ASP A 326 -4.12 -32.89 17.19
CA ASP A 326 -5.37 -33.50 16.74
C ASP A 326 -6.48 -33.12 17.71
N TRP A 327 -7.65 -32.81 17.19
CA TRP A 327 -8.83 -32.56 18.01
C TRP A 327 -9.95 -33.50 17.61
N GLU A 328 -10.31 -34.39 18.52
CA GLU A 328 -11.40 -35.34 18.37
C GLU A 328 -12.47 -35.05 19.43
N ALA A 329 -13.74 -35.23 19.09
CA ALA A 329 -14.86 -35.12 20.02
C ALA A 329 -15.94 -36.17 19.68
N GLY A 330 -16.45 -36.86 20.70
CA GLY A 330 -17.52 -37.86 20.57
C GLY A 330 -17.07 -39.31 20.82
N ASP A 331 -17.87 -40.26 20.35
CA ASP A 331 -17.60 -41.71 20.44
C ASP A 331 -17.05 -42.24 19.11
N ARG A 332 -15.77 -42.62 19.11
CA ARG A 332 -15.07 -43.13 17.93
C ARG A 332 -15.69 -44.42 17.39
N ALA A 333 -16.00 -45.38 18.26
CA ALA A 333 -16.53 -46.67 17.83
C ALA A 333 -17.92 -46.54 17.20
N GLN A 334 -18.77 -45.68 17.77
CA GLN A 334 -20.07 -45.38 17.17
C GLN A 334 -19.92 -44.64 15.83
N THR A 335 -18.97 -43.70 15.75
CA THR A 335 -18.68 -42.94 14.52
C THR A 335 -18.20 -43.85 13.40
N ASP A 336 -17.23 -44.72 13.68
CA ASP A 336 -16.69 -45.70 12.72
C ASP A 336 -17.79 -46.65 12.23
N ALA A 337 -18.61 -47.18 13.14
CA ALA A 337 -19.75 -48.04 12.78
C ALA A 337 -20.80 -47.32 11.91
N ILE A 338 -20.98 -46.00 12.07
CA ILE A 338 -21.84 -45.19 11.20
C ILE A 338 -21.22 -45.03 9.81
N PHE A 339 -19.92 -44.76 9.71
CA PHE A 339 -19.23 -44.63 8.43
C PHE A 339 -19.20 -45.95 7.66
N GLU A 340 -18.98 -47.09 8.32
CA GLU A 340 -18.98 -48.42 7.68
C GLU A 340 -20.32 -48.76 7.00
N ARG A 341 -21.44 -48.29 7.58
CA ARG A 341 -22.80 -48.55 7.04
C ARG A 341 -23.36 -47.39 6.21
N ALA A 342 -22.61 -46.31 6.01
CA ALA A 342 -23.08 -45.16 5.27
C ALA A 342 -23.16 -45.48 3.77
N GLU A 343 -24.29 -45.15 3.14
CA GLU A 343 -24.50 -45.35 1.71
C GLU A 343 -23.55 -44.48 0.86
N VAL A 344 -23.19 -43.30 1.38
CA VAL A 344 -22.28 -42.35 0.75
C VAL A 344 -21.36 -41.74 1.81
N THR A 345 -20.07 -41.73 1.52
CA THR A 345 -19.05 -41.00 2.30
C THR A 345 -18.41 -39.94 1.42
N VAL A 346 -18.23 -38.73 1.98
CA VAL A 346 -17.53 -37.62 1.31
C VAL A 346 -16.37 -37.18 2.19
N ALA A 347 -15.19 -37.04 1.58
CA ALA A 347 -14.00 -36.49 2.21
C ALA A 347 -13.60 -35.18 1.50
N GLN A 348 -13.10 -34.22 2.26
CA GLN A 348 -12.64 -32.94 1.71
C GLN A 348 -11.49 -32.37 2.53
N ASP A 349 -10.41 -32.00 1.84
CA ASP A 349 -9.34 -31.19 2.41
C ASP A 349 -9.64 -29.70 2.24
N MET A 350 -9.61 -28.95 3.34
CA MET A 350 -9.85 -27.51 3.34
C MET A 350 -8.64 -26.74 3.87
N LEU A 351 -8.23 -25.70 3.13
CA LEU A 351 -7.24 -24.73 3.61
C LEU A 351 -7.99 -23.53 4.19
N TYR A 352 -7.87 -23.33 5.49
CA TYR A 352 -8.39 -22.13 6.15
C TYR A 352 -7.29 -21.07 6.25
N PRO A 353 -7.38 -19.95 5.50
CA PRO A 353 -6.35 -18.92 5.54
C PRO A 353 -6.33 -18.22 6.91
N ARG A 354 -5.14 -17.83 7.35
CA ARG A 354 -4.96 -17.06 8.58
C ARG A 354 -5.73 -15.74 8.51
N VAL A 355 -6.48 -15.44 9.56
CA VAL A 355 -7.09 -14.13 9.77
C VAL A 355 -6.18 -13.33 10.71
N ARG A 356 -5.87 -12.08 10.35
CA ARG A 356 -5.17 -11.14 11.22
C ARG A 356 -6.20 -10.17 11.81
N PRO A 357 -6.30 -10.04 13.13
CA PRO A 357 -7.10 -8.97 13.71
C PRO A 357 -6.50 -7.62 13.29
N ALA A 358 -7.36 -6.68 12.89
CA ALA A 358 -6.99 -5.32 12.52
C ALA A 358 -7.75 -4.33 13.41
N PRO A 359 -7.45 -4.32 14.73
CA PRO A 359 -8.12 -3.40 15.64
C PRO A 359 -7.78 -1.95 15.25
N LEU A 360 -8.73 -1.04 15.43
CA LEU A 360 -8.51 0.39 15.19
C LEU A 360 -7.52 0.98 16.20
N GLU A 361 -7.48 0.41 17.41
CA GLU A 361 -6.49 0.71 18.43
C GLU A 361 -5.36 -0.32 18.38
N LEU A 362 -4.13 0.14 18.19
CA LEU A 362 -2.97 -0.72 18.26
C LEU A 362 -2.69 -1.10 19.72
N PRO A 363 -2.13 -2.30 19.99
CA PRO A 363 -1.77 -2.69 21.34
C PRO A 363 -0.85 -1.65 21.98
N LEU A 364 -1.34 -0.98 23.03
CA LEU A 364 -0.62 -0.02 23.83
C LEU A 364 -0.50 -0.56 25.24
N ARG A 365 0.71 -0.56 25.79
CA ARG A 365 0.96 -0.85 27.20
C ARG A 365 1.73 0.30 27.82
N ARG A 366 1.24 0.80 28.94
CA ARG A 366 1.95 1.73 29.82
C ARG A 366 2.29 0.98 31.10
N VAL A 367 3.56 1.04 31.50
CA VAL A 367 4.07 0.39 32.71
C VAL A 367 4.59 1.50 33.62
N GLY A 368 3.89 1.77 34.71
CA GLY A 368 4.38 2.66 35.77
C GLY A 368 5.10 1.84 36.83
N ALA A 369 6.31 2.24 37.19
CA ALA A 369 7.02 1.66 38.34
C ALA A 369 6.76 2.54 39.57
N ALA A 370 5.84 2.13 40.44
CA ALA A 370 5.89 2.58 41.82
C ALA A 370 7.11 1.90 42.48
N LEU A 371 7.99 2.67 43.11
CA LEU A 371 9.14 2.16 43.87
C LEU A 371 8.66 1.19 44.96
N GLY A 372 8.64 -0.10 44.63
CA GLY A 372 8.15 -1.19 45.47
C GLY A 372 7.14 -2.08 44.74
N TYR A 373 7.61 -2.92 43.80
CA TYR A 373 6.92 -4.08 43.23
C TYR A 373 5.37 -4.12 43.31
N GLN A 374 4.68 -3.16 42.68
CA GLN A 374 3.33 -3.37 42.13
C GLN A 374 3.21 -2.54 40.85
N VAL A 375 2.94 -3.22 39.74
CA VAL A 375 2.70 -2.62 38.42
C VAL A 375 1.20 -2.51 38.23
N GLU A 376 0.65 -1.30 38.35
CA GLU A 376 -0.75 -1.04 37.97
C GLU A 376 -0.83 -0.37 36.59
N PRO A 377 -1.84 -0.71 35.76
CA PRO A 377 -2.11 0.01 34.52
C PRO A 377 -2.62 1.42 34.86
N ALA A 378 -1.91 2.45 34.40
CA ALA A 378 -2.25 3.84 34.69
C ALA A 378 -3.21 4.42 33.63
N ASP A 379 -4.44 4.75 34.05
CA ASP A 379 -5.37 5.61 33.32
C ASP A 379 -5.13 7.09 33.69
N GLY A 380 -4.64 7.91 32.75
CA GLY A 380 -4.43 9.34 32.96
C GLY A 380 -3.49 10.03 31.94
N PRO A 381 -3.49 11.38 31.89
CA PRO A 381 -2.54 12.16 31.09
C PRO A 381 -1.10 11.99 31.60
N PRO A 382 -0.09 12.20 30.74
CA PRO A 382 1.30 11.80 31.02
C PRO A 382 1.88 12.49 32.26
N ALA A 383 2.47 11.70 33.15
CA ALA A 383 3.45 12.20 34.11
C ALA A 383 4.77 12.48 33.38
N PRO A 384 5.54 13.50 33.80
CA PRO A 384 6.73 13.98 33.08
C PRO A 384 7.86 12.96 32.90
N ASP A 385 7.86 11.83 33.62
CA ASP A 385 8.96 10.86 33.64
C ASP A 385 8.57 9.50 33.04
N THR A 386 7.89 9.48 31.89
CA THR A 386 7.47 8.23 31.24
C THR A 386 8.49 7.79 30.18
N ALA A 387 9.23 6.71 30.44
CA ALA A 387 10.16 6.14 29.45
C ALA A 387 9.42 5.46 28.28
N ALA A 388 9.85 5.73 27.05
CA ALA A 388 9.33 5.09 25.85
C ALA A 388 10.08 3.79 25.57
N VAL A 389 9.35 2.68 25.41
CA VAL A 389 9.89 1.37 25.04
C VAL A 389 9.51 1.06 23.60
N VAL A 390 10.49 0.73 22.76
CA VAL A 390 10.29 0.27 21.38
C VAL A 390 10.99 -1.07 21.20
N VAL A 391 10.26 -2.06 20.69
CA VAL A 391 10.78 -3.41 20.50
C VAL A 391 11.31 -3.57 19.07
N ALA A 392 12.53 -4.08 18.95
CA ALA A 392 13.13 -4.47 17.68
C ALA A 392 12.68 -5.90 17.33
N SER A 393 12.14 -6.05 16.13
CA SER A 393 11.66 -7.33 15.61
C SER A 393 12.28 -7.66 14.27
N HIS A 394 12.39 -8.94 13.95
CA HIS A 394 13.02 -9.39 12.71
C HIS A 394 12.30 -8.86 11.45
N GLY A 395 13.00 -8.04 10.66
CA GLY A 395 12.64 -7.69 9.29
C GLY A 395 13.59 -8.37 8.32
N VAL A 396 13.08 -8.90 7.19
CA VAL A 396 13.90 -9.43 6.11
C VAL A 396 14.98 -8.40 5.77
N GLY A 397 16.23 -8.83 5.88
CA GLY A 397 17.40 -7.97 5.81
C GLY A 397 17.31 -6.99 4.64
N ARG A 398 17.75 -5.76 4.90
CA ARG A 398 17.99 -4.77 3.86
C ARG A 398 19.02 -5.35 2.89
N SER A 399 18.56 -6.02 1.85
CA SER A 399 19.37 -6.26 0.66
C SER A 399 19.74 -4.87 0.13
N ARG A 400 21.00 -4.49 0.36
CA ARG A 400 21.59 -3.30 -0.24
C ARG A 400 21.58 -3.50 -1.75
N CYS A 401 20.50 -3.09 -2.40
CA CYS A 401 20.44 -2.99 -3.86
C CYS A 401 20.19 -1.52 -4.22
N TRP A 402 21.02 -1.02 -5.13
CA TRP A 402 21.07 0.33 -5.68
C TRP A 402 21.75 1.42 -4.83
N ARG A 403 23.05 1.24 -4.57
CA ARG A 403 23.99 2.38 -4.64
C ARG A 403 24.66 2.36 -6.01
N ARG A 404 24.30 3.29 -6.89
CA ARG A 404 25.12 3.63 -8.06
C ARG A 404 26.48 4.18 -7.57
N PRO A 405 27.57 3.94 -8.30
CA PRO A 405 28.91 4.35 -7.91
C PRO A 405 29.02 5.87 -8.10
N CYS A 406 29.22 6.60 -6.99
CA CYS A 406 29.62 8.00 -7.07
C CYS A 406 31.09 8.04 -7.50
N ALA A 407 31.32 8.16 -8.80
CA ALA A 407 32.62 8.53 -9.33
C ALA A 407 32.94 9.98 -8.93
N ARG A 408 33.68 10.15 -7.83
CA ARG A 408 34.50 11.35 -7.64
C ARG A 408 35.92 10.92 -7.31
N ALA A 409 36.75 11.05 -8.33
CA ALA A 409 38.19 11.12 -8.22
C ALA A 409 38.58 12.16 -7.15
N CYS A 410 39.05 11.69 -5.99
CA CYS A 410 39.82 12.50 -5.09
C CYS A 410 41.28 12.27 -5.44
N ARG A 411 41.88 13.31 -6.01
CA ARG A 411 43.32 13.45 -6.24
C ARG A 411 44.02 13.35 -4.88
N THR A 412 44.98 12.44 -4.76
CA THR A 412 45.97 12.48 -3.70
C THR A 412 47.15 13.33 -4.15
N SER A 413 47.43 14.33 -3.32
CA SER A 413 48.65 15.12 -3.15
C SER A 413 49.96 14.55 -3.70
N ALA A 414 50.63 15.34 -4.54
CA ALA A 414 52.00 15.84 -4.35
C ALA A 414 52.12 17.19 -5.06
#